data_AF-A0A6M1R9U8-F1
#
_entry.id   AF-A0A6M1R9U8-F1
#
_cell.length_a   1.000
_cell.length_b   1.000
_cell.length_c   1.000
_cell.angle_alpha   90.00
_cell.angle_beta   90.00
_cell.angle_gamma   90.00
#
_symmetry.space_group_name_H-M   'P 1'
#
loop_
_entity.id
_entity.type
_entity.pdbx_description
1 polymer ?
#
loop_
_entity_poly.entity_id
_entity_poly.type
_entity_poly.pdbx_seq_one_letter_code
_entity_poly.pdbx_strand_id
1 'polypeptide(L)'
;MRDLLNEDALTFKDFMSNKEKISSARLSERLKKLEEIEAVSKENHPTNKKVFFYKLTQKGRDLAPVILDLLEWGSKHLHDHVSEEDKLLAKELSTNREAVVAKYQFRK
;
A
#
# COMPACT_ATOMS: atom_id res chain seq x y z
N MET A 1 1.99 2.37 -2.58
CA MET A 1 0.57 2.29 -2.15
C MET A 1 0.31 0.98 -1.44
N ARG A 2 0.65 -0.16 -2.04
CA ARG A 2 0.55 -1.47 -1.38
C ARG A 2 1.26 -1.52 -0.03
N ASP A 3 2.48 -0.99 0.07
CA ASP A 3 3.22 -0.97 1.35
C ASP A 3 2.48 -0.19 2.44
N LEU A 4 1.78 0.87 2.08
CA LEU A 4 0.97 1.65 3.03
C LEU A 4 -0.37 0.98 3.38
N LEU A 5 -0.82 -0.01 2.61
CA LEU A 5 -1.94 -0.87 3.04
C LEU A 5 -1.48 -1.85 4.12
N ASN A 6 -0.21 -2.24 4.09
CA ASN A 6 0.38 -3.20 5.01
C ASN A 6 0.94 -2.55 6.28
N GLU A 7 1.23 -1.25 6.26
CA GLU A 7 1.87 -0.51 7.35
C GLU A 7 1.15 0.80 7.62
N ASP A 8 1.02 1.18 8.90
CA ASP A 8 0.20 2.35 9.29
C ASP A 8 0.88 3.68 8.94
N ALA A 9 2.22 3.70 8.93
CA ALA A 9 3.03 4.83 8.51
C ALA A 9 4.40 4.37 8.02
N LEU A 10 4.85 4.89 6.88
CA LEU A 10 6.17 4.58 6.32
C LEU A 10 6.98 5.84 6.07
N THR A 11 8.29 5.79 6.28
CA THR A 11 9.20 6.85 5.85
C THR A 11 9.67 6.60 4.43
N PHE A 12 10.25 7.64 3.80
CA PHE A 12 10.89 7.49 2.48
C PHE A 12 11.96 6.38 2.48
N LYS A 13 12.69 6.23 3.59
CA LYS A 13 13.75 5.22 3.72
C LYS A 13 13.16 3.81 3.76
N ASP A 14 12.00 3.62 4.37
CA ASP A 14 11.34 2.32 4.46
C ASP A 14 10.89 1.84 3.07
N PHE A 15 10.29 2.74 2.27
CA PHE A 15 9.98 2.44 0.87
C PHE A 15 11.22 2.06 0.05
N MET A 16 12.33 2.77 0.24
CA MET A 16 13.60 2.47 -0.45
C MET A 16 14.24 1.16 0.01
N SER A 17 13.90 0.68 1.21
CA SER A 17 14.43 -0.56 1.79
C SER A 17 13.59 -1.77 1.43
N ASN A 18 12.44 -1.58 0.78
CA ASN A 18 11.54 -2.65 0.40
C ASN A 18 12.07 -3.43 -0.84
N LYS A 19 11.57 -4.65 -1.04
CA LYS A 19 11.95 -5.55 -2.14
C LYS A 19 11.71 -4.96 -3.53
N GLU A 20 10.80 -4.00 -3.66
CA GLU A 20 10.54 -3.31 -4.92
C GLU A 20 11.74 -2.42 -5.28
N LYS A 21 12.49 -2.77 -6.34
CA LYS A 21 13.64 -1.98 -6.82
C LYS A 21 13.18 -0.69 -7.52
N ILE A 22 12.63 0.26 -6.77
CA ILE A 22 12.21 1.57 -7.26
C ILE A 22 13.34 2.61 -7.06
N SER A 23 13.55 3.47 -8.05
CA SER A 23 14.49 4.59 -7.88
C SER A 23 13.88 5.71 -7.01
N SER A 24 14.73 6.45 -6.30
CA SER A 24 14.30 7.55 -5.43
C SER A 24 13.49 8.61 -6.19
N ALA A 25 13.86 8.91 -7.44
CA ALA A 25 13.12 9.84 -8.29
C ALA A 25 11.71 9.34 -8.60
N ARG A 26 11.55 8.04 -8.94
CA ARG A 26 10.23 7.46 -9.26
C ARG A 26 9.36 7.33 -8.02
N LEU A 27 9.94 6.97 -6.88
CA LEU A 27 9.23 6.94 -5.61
C LEU A 27 8.73 8.34 -5.23
N SER A 28 9.60 9.36 -5.35
CA SER A 28 9.23 10.76 -5.05
C SER A 28 8.07 11.23 -5.92
N GLU A 29 8.13 10.95 -7.23
CA GLU A 29 7.06 11.30 -8.16
C GLU A 29 5.74 10.59 -7.81
N ARG A 30 5.78 9.29 -7.49
CA ARG A 30 4.59 8.52 -7.10
C ARG A 30 3.98 9.04 -5.79
N LEU A 31 4.80 9.29 -4.77
CA LEU A 31 4.32 9.82 -3.49
C LEU A 31 3.70 11.21 -3.67
N LYS A 32 4.32 12.07 -4.47
CA LYS A 32 3.76 13.39 -4.80
C LYS A 32 2.40 13.27 -5.50
N LYS A 33 2.26 12.39 -6.48
CA LYS A 33 0.97 12.15 -7.16
C LYS A 33 -0.10 11.63 -6.20
N LEU A 34 0.26 10.72 -5.29
CA LEU A 34 -0.65 10.18 -4.28
C LEU A 34 -1.08 11.25 -3.25
N GLU A 35 -0.18 12.18 -2.92
CA GLU A 35 -0.46 13.35 -2.09
C GLU A 35 -1.38 14.35 -2.81
N GLU A 36 -1.11 14.65 -4.09
CA GLU A 36 -1.93 15.55 -4.93
C GLU A 36 -3.38 15.07 -5.07
N ILE A 37 -3.60 13.75 -5.13
CA ILE A 37 -4.96 13.18 -5.15
C ILE A 37 -5.53 12.91 -3.75
N GLU A 38 -4.84 13.34 -2.69
CA GLU A 38 -5.23 13.19 -1.28
C GLU A 38 -5.44 11.74 -0.85
N ALA A 39 -4.82 10.77 -1.51
CA ALA A 39 -4.85 9.36 -1.12
C ALA A 39 -3.81 9.06 -0.01
N VAL A 40 -2.74 9.86 0.04
CA VAL A 40 -1.67 9.75 1.04
C VAL A 40 -1.45 11.11 1.69
N SER A 41 -1.32 11.15 3.02
CA SER A 41 -0.88 12.33 3.76
C SER A 41 0.62 12.25 4.07
N LYS A 42 1.24 13.42 4.18
CA LYS A 42 2.65 13.57 4.56
C LYS A 42 2.75 14.34 5.87
N GLU A 43 3.36 13.74 6.88
CA GLU A 43 3.52 14.30 8.22
C GLU A 43 5.00 14.35 8.62
N ASN A 44 5.38 15.33 9.44
CA ASN A 44 6.74 15.38 9.98
C ASN A 44 6.97 14.24 10.98
N HIS A 45 8.16 13.65 10.96
CA HIS A 45 8.55 12.70 12.00
C HIS A 45 8.62 13.42 13.36
N PRO A 46 8.05 12.85 14.44
CA PRO A 46 7.90 13.52 15.73
C PRO A 46 9.24 13.93 16.35
N THR A 47 10.31 13.14 16.10
CA THR A 47 11.66 13.39 16.64
C THR A 47 12.63 13.98 15.62
N ASN A 48 12.35 13.93 14.31
CA ASN A 48 13.30 14.35 13.27
C ASN A 48 12.60 15.11 12.13
N LYS A 49 12.64 16.45 12.19
CA LYS A 49 11.98 17.33 11.21
C LYS A 49 12.46 17.19 9.76
N LYS A 50 13.55 16.47 9.50
CA LYS A 50 14.04 16.19 8.14
C LYS A 50 13.45 14.91 7.54
N VAL A 51 12.74 14.13 8.34
CA VAL A 51 12.12 12.86 7.94
C VAL A 51 10.61 13.07 7.93
N PHE A 52 9.96 12.48 6.93
CA PHE A 52 8.50 12.51 6.79
C PHE A 52 7.93 11.10 6.90
N PHE A 53 6.78 11.00 7.54
CA PHE A 53 5.90 9.85 7.48
C PHE A 53 4.86 10.05 6.39
N TYR A 54 4.60 8.98 5.65
CA TYR A 54 3.52 8.88 4.69
C TYR A 54 2.47 7.92 5.25
N LYS A 55 1.20 8.32 5.22
CA LYS A 55 0.07 7.55 5.74
C LYS A 55 -1.07 7.53 4.73
N LEU A 56 -1.88 6.47 4.71
CA LEU A 56 -3.12 6.50 3.93
C LEU A 56 -4.13 7.44 4.59
N THR A 57 -4.75 8.28 3.77
CA THR A 57 -5.95 9.02 4.16
C THR A 57 -7.16 8.08 4.13
N GLN A 58 -8.33 8.57 4.56
CA GLN A 58 -9.56 7.81 4.39
C GLN A 58 -9.82 7.47 2.92
N LYS A 59 -9.67 8.45 2.03
CA LYS A 59 -9.77 8.28 0.57
C LYS A 59 -8.79 7.21 0.05
N GLY A 60 -7.58 7.17 0.59
CA GLY A 60 -6.60 6.14 0.26
C GLY A 60 -7.01 4.74 0.73
N ARG A 61 -7.60 4.63 1.93
CA ARG A 61 -8.13 3.37 2.47
C ARG A 61 -9.34 2.87 1.70
N ASP A 62 -10.17 3.77 1.20
CA ASP A 62 -11.35 3.42 0.39
C ASP A 62 -10.96 2.76 -0.95
N LEU A 63 -9.70 2.89 -1.38
CA LEU A 63 -9.16 2.19 -2.56
C LEU A 63 -8.71 0.75 -2.27
N ALA A 64 -8.63 0.32 -1.02
CA ALA A 64 -8.28 -1.04 -0.63
C ALA A 64 -9.07 -2.13 -1.39
N PRO A 65 -10.42 -2.10 -1.48
CA PRO A 65 -11.17 -3.13 -2.21
C PRO A 65 -10.76 -3.25 -3.68
N VAL A 66 -10.50 -2.12 -4.36
CA VAL A 66 -10.08 -2.11 -5.78
C VAL A 66 -8.69 -2.73 -5.94
N ILE A 67 -7.78 -2.44 -5.02
CA ILE A 67 -6.42 -2.99 -5.06
C ILE A 67 -6.44 -4.50 -4.77
N LEU A 68 -7.29 -4.95 -3.85
CA LEU A 68 -7.48 -6.37 -3.55
C LEU A 68 -8.09 -7.12 -4.74
N ASP A 69 -9.01 -6.50 -5.48
CA ASP A 69 -9.55 -7.07 -6.72
C ASP A 69 -8.49 -7.25 -7.80
N LEU A 70 -7.63 -6.25 -7.98
CA LEU A 70 -6.50 -6.36 -8.90
C LEU A 70 -5.54 -7.47 -8.49
N LEU A 71 -5.34 -7.66 -7.19
CA LEU A 71 -4.50 -8.72 -6.64
C LEU A 71 -5.11 -10.11 -6.87
N GLU A 72 -6.42 -10.28 -6.66
CA GLU A 72 -7.11 -11.53 -6.97
C GLU A 72 -7.06 -11.86 -8.46
N TRP A 73 -7.33 -10.87 -9.31
CA TRP A 73 -7.22 -11.02 -10.76
C TRP A 73 -5.79 -11.38 -11.18
N GLY A 74 -4.79 -10.70 -10.62
CA GLY A 74 -3.38 -10.97 -10.87
C GLY A 74 -2.99 -12.38 -10.44
N SER A 75 -3.45 -12.85 -9.28
CA SER A 75 -3.17 -14.21 -8.79
C SER A 75 -3.75 -15.29 -9.73
N LYS A 76 -4.91 -15.03 -10.35
CA LYS A 76 -5.56 -15.94 -11.30
C LYS A 76 -4.89 -15.98 -12.67
N HIS A 77 -4.43 -14.84 -13.18
CA HIS A 77 -3.97 -14.73 -14.58
C HIS A 77 -2.47 -14.52 -14.75
N LEU A 78 -1.77 -14.05 -13.72
CA LEU A 78 -0.35 -13.71 -13.72
C LEU A 78 0.40 -14.53 -12.66
N HIS A 79 0.03 -15.80 -12.48
CA HIS A 79 0.50 -16.65 -11.39
C HIS A 79 2.03 -16.63 -11.19
N ASP A 80 2.82 -16.65 -12.27
CA ASP A 80 4.29 -16.66 -12.21
C ASP A 80 4.91 -15.30 -11.85
N HIS A 81 4.12 -14.23 -11.91
CA HIS A 81 4.54 -12.85 -11.65
C HIS A 81 3.99 -12.28 -10.33
N VAL A 82 3.24 -13.09 -9.58
CA VAL A 82 2.68 -12.73 -8.29
C VAL A 82 3.46 -13.44 -7.20
N SER A 83 3.79 -12.73 -6.12
CA SER A 83 4.53 -13.31 -4.99
C SER A 83 3.66 -14.31 -4.21
N GLU A 84 4.30 -15.26 -3.51
CA GLU A 84 3.58 -16.27 -2.73
C GLU A 84 2.71 -15.66 -1.61
N GLU A 85 3.16 -14.55 -1.02
CA GLU A 85 2.38 -13.75 -0.07
C GLU A 85 1.08 -13.20 -0.67
N ASP A 86 1.12 -12.73 -1.92
CA ASP A 86 -0.04 -12.21 -2.63
C ASP A 86 -0.99 -13.33 -3.06
N LYS A 87 -0.46 -14.49 -3.45
CA LYS A 87 -1.29 -15.65 -3.74
C LYS A 87 -2.05 -16.11 -2.51
N LEU A 88 -1.40 -16.11 -1.35
CA LEU A 88 -2.04 -16.44 -0.07
C LEU A 88 -3.14 -15.44 0.27
N LEU A 89 -2.86 -14.13 0.13
CA LEU A 89 -3.84 -13.07 0.35
C LEU A 89 -5.03 -13.18 -0.62
N ALA A 90 -4.80 -13.49 -1.89
CA ALA A 90 -5.87 -13.73 -2.87
C ALA A 90 -6.78 -14.91 -2.48
N LYS A 91 -6.18 -15.97 -1.92
CA LYS A 91 -6.92 -17.14 -1.42
C LYS A 91 -7.74 -16.82 -0.17
N GLU A 92 -7.20 -16.00 0.72
CA GLU A 92 -7.94 -15.48 1.88
C GLU A 92 -9.11 -14.60 1.41
N LEU A 93 -8.86 -13.72 0.44
CA LEU A 93 -9.88 -12.84 -0.15
C LEU A 93 -11.03 -13.63 -0.79
N SER A 94 -10.75 -14.72 -1.49
CA SER A 94 -11.79 -15.57 -2.11
C SER A 94 -12.61 -16.37 -1.08
N THR A 95 -12.06 -16.59 0.12
CA THR A 95 -12.72 -17.30 1.22
C THR A 95 -13.56 -16.36 2.09
N ASN A 96 -13.03 -15.18 2.41
CA ASN A 96 -13.69 -14.22 3.28
C ASN A 96 -13.37 -12.77 2.90
N ARG A 97 -13.94 -12.34 1.78
CA ARG A 97 -13.73 -11.01 1.20
C ARG A 97 -14.04 -9.87 2.16
N GLU A 98 -15.19 -9.92 2.83
CA GLU A 98 -15.66 -8.83 3.69
C GLU A 98 -14.71 -8.59 4.86
N ALA A 99 -14.25 -9.66 5.52
CA ALA A 99 -13.30 -9.54 6.63
C ALA A 99 -11.95 -8.97 6.17
N VAL A 100 -11.43 -9.43 5.02
CA VAL A 100 -10.16 -8.94 4.48
C VAL A 100 -10.28 -7.48 4.06
N VAL A 101 -11.33 -7.08 3.34
CA VAL A 101 -11.53 -5.68 2.95
C VAL A 101 -11.68 -4.79 4.19
N ALA A 102 -12.48 -5.20 5.17
CA ALA A 102 -12.65 -4.45 6.42
C ALA A 102 -11.33 -4.30 7.19
N LYS A 103 -10.48 -5.35 7.21
CA LYS A 103 -9.14 -5.30 7.81
C LYS A 103 -8.28 -4.19 7.20
N TYR A 104 -8.33 -3.98 5.88
CA TYR A 104 -7.54 -2.95 5.21
C TYR A 104 -8.20 -1.57 5.21
N GLN A 105 -9.53 -1.49 5.27
CA GLN A 105 -10.28 -0.22 5.32
C GLN A 105 -10.30 0.43 6.71
N PHE A 106 -10.33 -0.38 7.77
CA PHE A 106 -10.50 0.09 9.15
C PHE A 106 -9.27 -0.15 10.04
N ARG A 107 -8.12 -0.48 9.43
CA ARG A 107 -6.85 -0.59 10.15
C ARG A 107 -6.55 0.76 10.84
N LYS A 108 -6.34 0.73 12.15
CA LYS A 108 -6.01 1.89 13.00
C LYS A 108 -4.52 1.98 13.24
#